data_AF-A0A2W5E8C6-F1
#
_entry.id   AF-A0A2W5E8C6-F1
#
_cell.length_a   1.000
_cell.length_b   1.000
_cell.length_c   1.000
_cell.angle_alpha   90.00
_cell.angle_beta   90.00
_cell.angle_gamma   90.00
#
_symmetry.space_group_name_H-M   'P 1'
#
loop_
_entity.id
_entity.type
_entity.pdbx_description
1 polymer ?
#
loop_
_entity_poly.entity_id
_entity_poly.type
_entity_poly.pdbx_seq_one_letter_code
_entity_poly.pdbx_strand_id
1 'polypeptide(L)'
;MLNFKVRTYNPEKETPENSIFILSRGRNAGKPMFEPCPNCFILYCRNETEKENLYWIFYALWKNRFFHSYLCGSVIDMLRLSELKKVIQNWIIPSFSKMEQNGKILQDIKSVYQLEQHYSKKLKQLSELWSILVQKYYYKL
;
A
#
# COMPACT_ATOMS: atom_id res chain seq x y z
N MET A 1 7.85 23.22 6.24
CA MET A 1 8.12 21.80 5.92
C MET A 1 6.99 20.94 6.46
N LEU A 2 6.47 20.02 5.65
CA LEU A 2 5.51 19.00 6.11
C LEU A 2 6.25 18.03 7.04
N ASN A 3 6.02 18.12 8.35
CA ASN A 3 6.56 17.17 9.31
C ASN A 3 5.55 16.05 9.53
N PHE A 4 5.65 15.00 8.73
CA PHE A 4 4.88 13.78 8.95
C PHE A 4 5.37 13.07 10.21
N LYS A 5 4.46 12.88 11.18
CA LYS A 5 4.75 12.07 12.35
C LYS A 5 4.62 10.60 11.95
N VAL A 6 5.65 9.81 12.16
CA VAL A 6 5.68 8.36 11.87
C VAL A 6 6.30 7.59 13.03
N ARG A 7 5.70 6.45 13.40
CA ARG A 7 6.24 5.53 14.40
C ARG A 7 5.85 4.09 14.08
N THR A 8 6.46 3.14 14.78
CA THR A 8 5.96 1.76 14.81
C THR A 8 4.59 1.72 15.47
N TYR A 9 3.66 1.00 14.86
CA TYR A 9 2.34 0.78 15.43
C TYR A 9 2.45 -0.04 16.72
N ASN A 10 1.69 0.35 17.74
CA ASN A 10 1.54 -0.39 18.99
C ASN A 10 0.03 -0.40 19.30
N PRO A 11 -0.61 -1.58 19.38
CA PRO A 11 -2.03 -1.71 19.71
C PRO A 11 -2.44 -1.08 21.05
N GLU A 12 -1.53 -1.00 22.03
CA GLU A 12 -1.80 -0.43 23.36
C GLU A 12 -1.90 1.10 23.33
N LYS A 13 -1.43 1.74 22.25
CA LYS A 13 -1.46 3.20 22.11
C LYS A 13 -2.68 3.62 21.31
N GLU A 14 -3.29 4.70 21.75
CA GLU A 14 -4.38 5.33 21.01
C GLU A 14 -3.99 5.60 19.55
N THR A 15 -4.91 5.24 18.67
CA THR A 15 -4.76 5.34 17.23
C THR A 15 -5.60 6.53 16.75
N PRO A 16 -4.97 7.58 16.21
CA PRO A 16 -5.72 8.69 15.66
C PRO A 16 -6.58 8.26 14.48
N GLU A 17 -7.76 8.86 14.38
CA GLU A 17 -8.73 8.63 13.29
C GLU A 17 -8.12 8.88 11.91
N ASN A 18 -7.39 9.99 11.77
CA ASN A 18 -6.70 10.35 10.53
C ASN A 18 -5.30 9.74 10.48
N SER A 19 -5.23 8.44 10.20
CA SER A 19 -3.95 7.75 10.01
C SER A 19 -4.00 6.71 8.89
N ILE A 20 -2.82 6.42 8.33
CA ILE A 20 -2.61 5.26 7.46
C ILE A 20 -1.52 4.37 8.03
N PHE A 21 -1.54 3.10 7.64
CA PHE A 21 -0.60 2.10 8.09
C PHE A 21 0.27 1.62 6.94
N ILE A 22 1.58 1.51 7.16
CA ILE A 22 2.53 1.05 6.15
C ILE A 22 3.14 -0.27 6.61
N LEU A 23 2.99 -1.34 5.84
CA LEU A 23 3.55 -2.64 6.17
C LEU A 23 5.10 -2.57 6.24
N SER A 24 5.71 -3.12 7.29
CA SER A 24 7.16 -3.05 7.50
C SER A 24 7.92 -4.33 7.15
N ARG A 25 7.22 -5.46 6.96
CA ARG A 25 7.84 -6.80 6.80
C ARG A 25 7.38 -7.51 5.53
N GLY A 26 8.24 -8.39 5.04
CA GLY A 26 8.03 -9.25 3.88
C GLY A 26 8.14 -8.52 2.55
N ARG A 27 7.90 -9.26 1.46
CA ARG A 27 7.97 -8.72 0.08
C ARG A 27 6.90 -7.67 -0.23
N ASN A 28 5.90 -7.53 0.65
CA ASN A 28 4.87 -6.50 0.58
C ASN A 28 5.20 -5.25 1.41
N ALA A 29 6.39 -5.16 2.01
CA ALA A 29 6.78 -3.98 2.78
C ALA A 29 6.67 -2.68 1.95
N GLY A 30 6.22 -1.62 2.61
CA GLY A 30 5.86 -0.35 1.96
C GLY A 30 4.40 -0.27 1.51
N LYS A 31 3.64 -1.37 1.53
CA LYS A 31 2.21 -1.37 1.19
C LYS A 31 1.41 -0.50 2.17
N PRO A 32 0.60 0.46 1.68
CA PRO A 32 -0.31 1.23 2.52
C PRO A 32 -1.61 0.47 2.81
N MET A 33 -2.18 0.70 3.99
CA MET A 33 -3.40 0.09 4.51
C MET A 33 -4.17 1.12 5.35
N PHE A 34 -5.50 1.00 5.39
CA PHE A 34 -6.36 1.81 6.25
C PHE A 34 -6.56 1.20 7.64
N GLU A 35 -6.37 -0.11 7.76
CA GLU A 35 -6.45 -0.82 9.02
C GLU A 35 -5.04 -1.24 9.49
N PRO A 36 -4.81 -1.26 10.82
CA PRO A 36 -3.54 -1.72 11.36
C PRO A 36 -3.37 -3.22 11.15
N CYS A 37 -2.11 -3.66 11.08
CA CYS A 37 -1.75 -5.07 11.11
C CYS A 37 -0.49 -5.27 11.95
N PRO A 38 -0.15 -6.50 12.34
CA PRO A 38 1.15 -6.78 12.94
C PRO A 38 2.29 -6.28 12.03
N ASN A 39 3.35 -5.75 12.64
CA ASN A 39 4.52 -5.25 11.92
C ASN A 39 4.21 -4.14 10.89
N CYS A 40 3.42 -3.13 11.27
CA CYS A 40 3.26 -1.92 10.47
C CYS A 40 3.79 -0.67 11.18
N PHE A 41 4.03 0.37 10.38
CA PHE A 41 4.21 1.74 10.85
C PHE A 41 2.87 2.46 10.77
N ILE A 42 2.66 3.43 11.65
CA ILE A 42 1.54 4.36 11.60
C ILE A 42 2.04 5.74 11.18
N LEU A 43 1.38 6.31 10.17
CA LEU A 43 1.61 7.64 9.64
C LEU A 43 0.42 8.53 9.97
N TYR A 44 0.68 9.65 10.62
CA TYR A 44 -0.35 10.58 11.08
C TYR A 44 -0.70 11.56 9.96
N CYS A 45 -1.98 11.76 9.74
CA CYS A 45 -2.54 12.69 8.76
C CYS A 45 -3.33 13.78 9.49
N ARG A 46 -3.37 14.98 8.92
CA ARG A 46 -4.07 16.15 9.46
C ARG A 46 -5.57 16.09 9.16
N ASN A 47 -5.93 15.55 7.99
CA ASN A 47 -7.30 15.43 7.52
C ASN A 47 -7.45 14.24 6.57
N GLU A 48 -8.69 13.93 6.18
CA GLU A 48 -9.02 12.81 5.31
C GLU A 48 -8.43 12.96 3.90
N THR A 49 -8.34 14.19 3.37
CA THR A 49 -7.74 14.44 2.06
C THR A 49 -6.25 14.09 2.03
N GLU A 50 -5.50 14.49 3.06
CA GLU A 50 -4.08 14.14 3.19
C GLU A 50 -3.89 12.63 3.36
N LYS A 51 -4.76 11.99 4.15
CA LYS A 51 -4.78 10.53 4.34
C LYS A 51 -4.98 9.79 3.01
N GLU A 52 -5.95 10.21 2.20
CA GLU A 52 -6.20 9.60 0.90
C GLU A 52 -5.03 9.83 -0.08
N ASN A 53 -4.52 11.05 -0.17
CA ASN A 53 -3.39 11.37 -1.04
C ASN A 53 -2.14 10.57 -0.67
N LEU A 54 -1.79 10.51 0.61
CA LEU A 54 -0.67 9.73 1.10
C LEU A 54 -0.86 8.24 0.80
N TYR A 55 -2.06 7.71 1.01
CA TYR A 55 -2.37 6.31 0.67
C TYR A 55 -1.99 6.00 -0.78
N TRP A 56 -2.46 6.81 -1.73
CA TRP A 56 -2.22 6.56 -3.15
C TRP A 56 -0.77 6.80 -3.59
N ILE A 57 -0.06 7.76 -2.98
CA ILE A 57 1.38 7.93 -3.21
C ILE A 57 2.14 6.67 -2.78
N PHE A 58 1.91 6.20 -1.55
CA PHE A 58 2.52 4.98 -1.06
C PHE A 58 2.13 3.77 -1.92
N TYR A 59 0.87 3.70 -2.35
CA TYR A 59 0.37 2.60 -3.17
C TYR A 59 1.08 2.55 -4.52
N ALA A 60 1.22 3.69 -5.19
CA ALA A 60 1.92 3.79 -6.47
C ALA A 60 3.40 3.39 -6.37
N LEU A 61 4.09 3.82 -5.30
CA LEU A 61 5.47 3.42 -5.05
C LEU A 61 5.58 1.92 -4.76
N TRP A 62 4.71 1.39 -3.90
CA TRP A 62 4.69 -0.02 -3.53
C TRP A 62 4.39 -0.92 -4.74
N LYS A 63 3.40 -0.57 -5.55
CA LYS A 63 3.01 -1.31 -6.76
C LYS A 63 4.18 -1.43 -7.75
N ASN A 64 4.99 -0.38 -7.87
CA ASN A 64 6.21 -0.38 -8.68
C ASN A 64 7.43 -1.01 -7.99
N ARG A 65 7.25 -1.71 -6.87
CA ARG A 65 8.31 -2.35 -6.08
C ARG A 65 9.40 -1.39 -5.60
N PHE A 66 9.12 -0.08 -5.53
CA PHE A 66 10.08 0.95 -5.14
C PHE A 66 10.80 0.64 -3.82
N PHE A 67 10.05 0.12 -2.84
CA PHE A 67 10.60 -0.16 -1.51
C PHE A 67 11.59 -1.32 -1.48
N HIS A 68 11.65 -2.18 -2.51
CA HIS A 68 12.50 -3.39 -2.50
C HIS A 68 13.99 -3.05 -2.35
N SER A 69 14.46 -1.94 -2.90
CA SER A 69 15.85 -1.48 -2.74
C SER A 69 16.16 -0.95 -1.33
N TYR A 70 15.14 -0.68 -0.53
CA TYR A 70 15.26 -0.21 0.86
C TYR A 70 15.04 -1.32 1.89
N LEU A 71 14.70 -2.53 1.44
CA LEU A 71 14.50 -3.67 2.32
C LEU A 71 15.86 -4.23 2.77
N CYS A 72 15.89 -4.75 3.98
CA CYS A 72 17.04 -5.39 4.57
C CYS A 72 16.63 -6.67 5.31
N GLY A 73 17.60 -7.50 5.68
CA GLY A 73 17.37 -8.76 6.38
C GLY A 73 17.77 -9.94 5.50
N SER A 74 18.30 -10.98 6.13
CA SER A 74 18.77 -12.19 5.44
C SER A 74 17.66 -13.23 5.28
N VAL A 75 16.83 -13.41 6.31
CA VAL A 75 15.75 -14.41 6.33
C VAL A 75 14.40 -13.79 5.96
N ILE A 76 14.12 -12.58 6.46
CA ILE A 76 12.86 -11.87 6.21
C ILE A 76 13.18 -10.43 5.84
N ASP A 77 12.77 -10.04 4.63
CA ASP A 77 12.85 -8.67 4.16
C ASP A 77 12.08 -7.72 5.09
N MET A 78 12.72 -6.62 5.47
CA MET A 78 12.17 -5.61 6.36
C MET A 78 12.53 -4.21 5.89
N LEU A 79 11.53 -3.34 5.87
CA LEU A 79 11.71 -1.90 5.80
C LEU A 79 11.91 -1.34 7.21
N ARG A 80 13.09 -0.77 7.49
CA ARG A 80 13.36 -0.13 8.79
C ARG A 80 12.65 1.22 8.88
N LEU A 81 12.29 1.62 10.10
CA LEU A 81 11.69 2.94 10.34
C LEU A 81 12.61 4.10 9.90
N SER A 82 13.93 3.95 10.06
CA SER A 82 14.91 4.94 9.59
C SER A 82 14.87 5.12 8.08
N GLU A 83 14.77 4.03 7.33
CA GLU A 83 14.69 4.07 5.86
C GLU A 83 13.35 4.63 5.40
N LEU A 84 12.24 4.26 6.06
CA LEU A 84 10.95 4.86 5.77
C LEU A 84 10.96 6.38 5.99
N LYS A 85 11.58 6.88 7.07
CA LYS A 85 11.72 8.32 7.30
C LYS A 85 12.50 9.02 6.18
N LYS A 86 13.59 8.43 5.69
CA LYS A 86 14.33 8.94 4.53
C LYS A 86 13.48 8.95 3.26
N VAL A 87 12.73 7.88 3.00
CA VAL A 87 11.81 7.81 1.86
C VAL A 87 10.75 8.90 1.94
N ILE A 88 10.18 9.11 3.13
CA ILE A 88 9.19 10.17 3.35
C ILE A 88 9.79 11.54 3.03
N GLN A 89 10.97 11.83 3.56
CA GLN A 89 11.63 13.13 3.36
C GLN A 89 12.03 13.38 1.89
N ASN A 90 12.61 12.37 1.24
CA ASN A 90 13.22 12.54 -0.08
C ASN A 90 12.23 12.36 -1.24
N TRP A 91 11.18 11.56 -1.04
CA TRP A 91 10.28 11.16 -2.13
C TRP A 91 8.82 11.50 -1.85
N ILE A 92 8.30 11.20 -0.66
CA ILE A 92 6.87 11.40 -0.36
C ILE A 92 6.52 12.88 -0.25
N ILE A 93 7.26 13.66 0.55
CA ILE A 93 7.01 15.10 0.73
C ILE A 93 7.06 15.83 -0.63
N PRO A 94 8.09 15.67 -1.48
CA PRO A 94 8.11 16.31 -2.80
C PRO A 94 6.99 15.83 -3.73
N SER A 95 6.64 14.54 -3.69
CA SER A 95 5.56 13.98 -4.52
C SER A 95 4.20 14.53 -4.10
N PHE A 96 3.98 14.72 -2.80
CA PHE A 96 2.76 15.29 -2.25
C PHE A 96 2.55 16.71 -2.78
N SER A 97 3.57 17.57 -2.70
CA SER A 97 3.48 18.94 -3.25
C SER A 97 3.25 18.97 -4.77
N LYS A 98 3.84 18.02 -5.52
CA LYS A 98 3.58 17.89 -6.97
C LYS A 98 2.15 17.41 -7.26
N MET A 99 1.62 16.51 -6.45
CA MET A 99 0.25 16.01 -6.60
C MET A 99 -0.80 17.07 -6.26
N GLU A 100 -0.59 17.89 -5.23
CA GLU A 100 -1.46 19.03 -4.94
C GLU A 100 -1.56 19.99 -6.14
N GLN A 101 -0.47 20.14 -6.90
CA GLN A 101 -0.45 20.96 -8.12
C GLN A 101 -1.03 20.26 -9.35
N ASN A 102 -1.05 18.91 -9.38
CA ASN A 102 -1.47 18.12 -10.53
C ASN A 102 -2.42 16.98 -10.11
N GLY A 103 -3.64 17.34 -9.69
CA GLY A 103 -4.64 16.38 -9.21
C GLY A 103 -5.08 15.32 -10.23
N LYS A 104 -4.79 15.50 -11.53
CA LYS A 104 -5.15 14.57 -12.59
C LYS A 104 -4.46 13.21 -12.45
N ILE A 105 -3.16 13.20 -12.10
CA ILE A 105 -2.39 11.94 -12.00
C ILE A 105 -2.97 11.00 -10.94
N LEU A 106 -3.49 11.55 -9.85
CA LEU A 106 -4.11 10.78 -8.78
C LEU A 106 -5.40 10.10 -9.26
N GLN A 107 -6.22 10.83 -10.03
CA GLN A 107 -7.44 10.28 -10.63
C GLN A 107 -7.11 9.17 -11.64
N ASP A 108 -6.05 9.34 -12.43
CA ASP A 108 -5.58 8.33 -13.37
C ASP A 108 -5.13 7.05 -12.63
N ILE A 109 -4.35 7.18 -11.54
CA ILE A 109 -3.93 6.05 -10.70
C ILE A 109 -5.15 5.30 -10.13
N LYS A 110 -6.14 6.02 -9.61
CA LYS A 110 -7.37 5.42 -9.07
C LYS A 110 -8.15 4.67 -10.17
N SER A 111 -8.26 5.26 -11.35
CA SER A 111 -8.95 4.65 -12.50
C SER A 111 -8.27 3.35 -12.94
N VAL A 112 -6.93 3.35 -13.02
CA VAL A 112 -6.14 2.14 -13.34
C VAL A 112 -6.36 1.07 -12.28
N TYR A 113 -6.31 1.43 -11.00
CA TYR A 113 -6.57 0.49 -9.91
C TYR A 113 -7.96 -0.16 -10.01
N GLN A 114 -9.01 0.63 -10.30
CA GLN A 114 -10.37 0.10 -10.48
C GLN A 114 -10.46 -0.90 -11.63
N LEU A 115 -9.80 -0.61 -12.76
CA LEU A 115 -9.72 -1.53 -13.89
C LEU A 115 -8.99 -2.82 -13.50
N GLU A 116 -7.87 -2.73 -12.77
CA GLU A 116 -7.16 -3.92 -12.27
C GLU A 116 -8.08 -4.79 -11.40
N GLN A 117 -8.85 -4.20 -10.49
CA GLN A 117 -9.80 -4.94 -9.65
C GLN A 117 -10.89 -5.62 -10.49
N HIS A 118 -11.42 -4.92 -11.51
CA HIS A 118 -12.39 -5.49 -12.43
C HIS A 118 -11.82 -6.74 -13.11
N TYR A 119 -10.65 -6.62 -13.75
CA TYR A 119 -10.04 -7.74 -14.48
C TYR A 119 -9.62 -8.89 -13.56
N SER A 120 -9.15 -8.59 -12.34
CA SER A 120 -8.84 -9.61 -11.33
C SER A 120 -10.07 -10.46 -10.98
N LYS A 121 -11.26 -9.84 -10.87
CA LYS A 121 -12.52 -10.57 -10.63
C LYS A 121 -12.88 -11.46 -11.82
N LYS A 122 -12.71 -10.98 -13.06
CA LYS A 122 -12.94 -11.78 -14.27
C LYS A 122 -12.00 -12.98 -14.36
N LEU A 123 -10.72 -12.80 -14.06
CA LEU A 123 -9.75 -13.90 -14.03
C LEU A 123 -10.11 -14.95 -12.98
N LYS A 124 -10.60 -14.53 -11.80
CA LYS A 124 -11.09 -15.47 -10.78
C LYS A 124 -12.26 -16.31 -11.28
N GLN A 125 -13.24 -15.67 -11.94
CA GLN A 125 -14.37 -16.38 -12.54
C GLN A 125 -13.93 -17.40 -13.60
N LEU A 126 -12.95 -17.05 -14.44
CA LEU A 126 -12.38 -17.98 -15.41
C LEU A 126 -11.71 -19.17 -14.71
N SER A 127 -10.95 -18.94 -13.63
CA SER A 127 -10.33 -20.01 -12.85
C SER A 127 -11.37 -20.96 -12.24
N GLU A 128 -12.50 -20.44 -11.76
CA GLU A 128 -13.61 -21.24 -11.23
C GLU A 128 -14.23 -22.11 -12.33
N LEU A 129 -14.45 -21.55 -13.53
CA LEU A 129 -14.96 -22.31 -14.69
C LEU A 129 -14.01 -23.44 -15.08
N TRP A 130 -12.70 -23.17 -15.13
CA TRP A 130 -11.70 -24.21 -15.38
C TRP A 130 -11.78 -25.33 -14.35
N SER A 131 -11.88 -24.99 -13.06
CA SER A 131 -12.02 -25.98 -11.99
C SER A 131 -13.27 -26.85 -12.18
N ILE A 132 -14.41 -26.26 -12.56
CA ILE A 132 -15.66 -26.99 -12.82
C ILE A 132 -15.50 -27.95 -14.02
N LEU A 133 -14.88 -27.49 -15.11
CA LEU A 133 -14.67 -28.33 -16.29
C LEU A 133 -13.77 -29.53 -15.99
N VAL A 134 -12.67 -29.30 -15.27
CA VAL A 134 -11.77 -30.37 -14.79
C VAL A 134 -12.53 -31.33 -13.89
N GLN A 135 -13.33 -30.80 -12.97
CA GLN A 135 -14.13 -31.61 -12.06
C GLN A 135 -15.12 -32.52 -12.82
N LYS A 136 -15.83 -31.96 -13.80
CA LYS A 136 -16.76 -32.70 -14.66
C LYS A 136 -16.06 -33.78 -15.48
N TYR A 137 -14.88 -33.48 -16.04
CA TYR A 137 -14.15 -34.42 -16.88
C TYR A 137 -13.57 -35.61 -16.10
N TYR A 138 -12.93 -35.34 -14.95
CA TYR A 138 -12.20 -36.37 -14.20
C TYR A 138 -13.01 -37.03 -13.08
N TYR A 139 -13.96 -36.33 -12.46
CA TYR A 139 -14.62 -36.79 -11.23
C TYR A 139 -16.10 -37.16 -11.40
N LYS A 140 -16.65 -37.17 -12.63
CA LYS A 140 -18.04 -37.54 -12.96
C LYS A 140 -19.07 -37.05 -11.91
N LEU A 141 -19.15 -35.73 -11.74
CA LEU A 141 -20.36 -35.08 -11.22
C LEU A 141 -21.35 -34.83 -12.36
#